data_AF-G8SE57-F1
#
_entry.id   AF-G8SE57-F1
#
_cell.length_a   1.000
_cell.length_b   1.000
_cell.length_c   1.000
_cell.angle_alpha   90.00
_cell.angle_beta   90.00
_cell.angle_gamma   90.00
#
_symmetry.space_group_name_H-M   'P 1'
#
loop_
_entity.id
_entity.type
_entity.pdbx_description
1 polymer ?
#
loop_
_entity_poly.entity_id
_entity_poly.type
_entity_poly.pdbx_seq_one_letter_code
_entity_poly.pdbx_strand_id
1 'polypeptide(L)'
;MRSTTYAAAAVALAALAVPAPALADDPSPAPAVHLAGTSFLTAVPISAGQPVQVGAVTGDYLYWQFSADAGQRPELTAAVTLPATGRTGDESWIIEVFDGLRRRQACVAGEQSPVAARDAAQVTVGCRIRQVRSWAEPQDGDPLPGTYYVRLSSTRTPETDLGLPLKVSLTLTADSGDLDTDQGTLAQPLVPDNRPGTVLTTPAPSATPSAAADSTFSADWLPDFSGRWFWTAGGGILAALTGLFGFSLTRRRRLR
;
A
#
# COMPACT_ATOMS: atom_id res chain seq x y z
N MET A 1 -50.37 69.54 1.16
CA MET A 1 -51.17 68.92 0.07
C MET A 1 -50.35 67.76 -0.45
N ARG A 2 -50.61 66.55 0.05
CA ARG A 2 -51.43 65.50 -0.60
C ARG A 2 -50.77 64.93 -1.87
N SER A 3 -50.10 63.80 -1.71
CA SER A 3 -50.33 62.61 -2.55
C SER A 3 -49.67 61.37 -1.93
N THR A 4 -50.49 60.34 -1.81
CA THR A 4 -50.33 59.06 -1.12
C THR A 4 -50.13 57.92 -2.14
N THR A 5 -49.52 56.82 -1.68
CA THR A 5 -49.66 55.39 -2.11
C THR A 5 -49.20 55.04 -3.55
N TYR A 6 -48.50 53.92 -3.83
CA TYR A 6 -48.90 52.53 -3.62
C TYR A 6 -47.74 51.51 -3.47
N ALA A 7 -48.13 50.39 -2.84
CA ALA A 7 -47.45 49.12 -2.59
C ALA A 7 -46.76 48.43 -3.78
N ALA A 8 -45.69 47.69 -3.47
CA ALA A 8 -45.50 46.31 -3.93
C ALA A 8 -44.55 45.58 -2.97
N ALA A 9 -45.10 44.65 -2.18
CA ALA A 9 -44.34 43.70 -1.41
C ALA A 9 -43.84 42.58 -2.35
N ALA A 10 -42.53 42.36 -2.40
CA ALA A 10 -41.94 41.17 -3.02
C ALA A 10 -41.15 40.43 -1.94
N VAL A 11 -41.83 39.51 -1.25
CA VAL A 11 -41.18 38.52 -0.39
C VAL A 11 -40.55 37.48 -1.32
N ALA A 12 -39.24 37.58 -1.53
CA ALA A 12 -38.49 36.53 -2.21
C ALA A 12 -38.29 35.37 -1.23
N LEU A 13 -39.06 34.29 -1.40
CA LEU A 13 -38.74 32.99 -0.81
C LEU A 13 -37.45 32.46 -1.46
N ALA A 14 -36.31 32.69 -0.81
CA ALA A 14 -35.08 31.96 -1.09
C ALA A 14 -35.24 30.55 -0.52
N ALA A 15 -35.72 29.61 -1.34
CA ALA A 15 -35.67 28.19 -1.01
C ALA A 15 -34.20 27.76 -0.91
N LEU A 16 -33.75 27.52 0.33
CA LEU A 16 -32.48 26.87 0.63
C LEU A 16 -32.52 25.44 0.08
N ALA A 17 -32.00 25.24 -1.13
CA ALA A 17 -31.65 23.93 -1.63
C ALA A 17 -30.41 23.44 -0.86
N VAL A 18 -30.66 22.71 0.23
CA VAL A 18 -29.62 21.97 0.95
C VAL A 18 -29.20 20.81 0.05
N PRO A 19 -27.94 20.70 -0.39
CA PRO A 19 -27.49 19.52 -1.10
C PRO A 19 -27.51 18.34 -0.13
N ALA A 20 -28.41 17.38 -0.37
CA ALA A 20 -28.36 16.10 0.31
C ALA A 20 -27.06 15.39 -0.07
N PRO A 21 -26.33 14.78 0.88
CA PRO A 21 -25.16 13.97 0.54
C PRO A 21 -25.66 12.79 -0.29
N ALA A 22 -25.15 12.67 -1.52
CA ALA A 22 -25.26 11.44 -2.27
C ALA A 22 -24.46 10.38 -1.50
N LEU A 23 -25.16 9.43 -0.89
CA LEU A 23 -24.55 8.20 -0.38
C LEU A 23 -24.02 7.47 -1.61
N ALA A 24 -22.71 7.54 -1.83
CA ALA A 24 -22.04 6.63 -2.74
C ALA A 24 -22.25 5.22 -2.16
N ASP A 25 -22.71 4.28 -2.98
CA ASP A 25 -22.72 2.87 -2.62
C ASP A 25 -21.29 2.48 -2.20
N ASP A 26 -21.12 2.03 -0.96
CA ASP A 26 -19.85 1.51 -0.48
C ASP A 26 -19.39 0.37 -1.41
N PRO A 27 -18.10 0.34 -1.82
CA PRO A 27 -17.61 -0.74 -2.66
C PRO A 27 -17.78 -2.07 -1.92
N SER A 28 -18.51 -3.00 -2.54
CA SER A 28 -18.69 -4.35 -2.02
C SER A 28 -17.32 -5.00 -1.74
N PRO A 29 -17.13 -5.67 -0.58
CA PRO A 29 -15.84 -6.24 -0.22
C PRO A 29 -15.38 -7.25 -1.28
N ALA A 30 -14.08 -7.21 -1.57
CA ALA A 30 -13.48 -8.16 -2.51
C ALA A 30 -13.71 -9.61 -2.04
N PRO A 31 -13.98 -10.55 -2.97
CA PRO A 31 -14.19 -11.94 -2.61
C PRO A 31 -12.94 -12.53 -1.95
N ALA A 32 -13.14 -13.35 -0.91
CA ALA A 32 -12.04 -14.01 -0.22
C ALA A 32 -11.35 -15.06 -1.10
N VAL A 33 -10.03 -15.18 -0.96
CA VAL A 33 -9.22 -16.18 -1.67
C VAL A 33 -9.09 -17.43 -0.81
N HIS A 34 -9.47 -18.58 -1.38
CA HIS A 34 -9.48 -19.87 -0.67
C HIS A 34 -8.46 -20.89 -1.18
N LEU A 35 -7.54 -20.44 -2.03
CA LEU A 35 -6.55 -21.29 -2.70
C LEU A 35 -5.14 -20.75 -2.47
N ALA A 36 -4.17 -21.66 -2.50
CA ALA A 36 -2.75 -21.37 -2.55
C ALA A 36 -2.12 -22.18 -3.68
N GLY A 37 -1.06 -21.64 -4.27
CA GLY A 37 -0.20 -22.36 -5.19
C GLY A 37 0.75 -23.29 -4.42
N THR A 38 1.36 -24.21 -5.16
CA THR A 38 2.39 -25.14 -4.65
C THR A 38 3.78 -24.84 -5.21
N SER A 39 3.88 -23.85 -6.11
CA SER A 39 5.12 -23.41 -6.72
C SER A 39 5.01 -21.94 -7.15
N PHE A 40 6.14 -21.32 -7.51
CA PHE A 40 6.15 -19.98 -8.12
C PHE A 40 5.30 -19.87 -9.39
N LEU A 41 5.18 -20.95 -10.18
CA LEU A 41 4.40 -20.95 -11.43
C LEU A 41 2.89 -21.08 -11.18
N THR A 42 2.50 -21.64 -10.04
CA THR A 42 1.10 -21.87 -9.65
C THR A 42 0.63 -20.93 -8.55
N ALA A 43 1.43 -19.90 -8.24
CA ALA A 43 1.14 -18.92 -7.20
C ALA A 43 -0.19 -18.21 -7.48
N VAL A 44 -1.06 -18.15 -6.48
CA VAL A 44 -2.38 -17.56 -6.61
C VAL A 44 -2.29 -16.04 -6.48
N PRO A 45 -2.88 -15.25 -7.40
CA PRO A 45 -2.88 -13.80 -7.29
C PRO A 45 -3.74 -13.33 -6.11
N ILE A 46 -3.20 -12.41 -5.33
CA ILE A 46 -3.87 -11.74 -4.20
C ILE A 46 -3.66 -10.23 -4.32
N SER A 47 -4.62 -9.46 -3.81
CA SER A 47 -4.56 -8.00 -3.79
C SER A 47 -4.53 -7.47 -2.35
N ALA A 48 -4.02 -6.24 -2.17
CA ALA A 48 -4.04 -5.60 -0.86
C ALA A 48 -5.47 -5.43 -0.34
N GLY A 49 -5.69 -5.67 0.96
CA GLY A 49 -7.01 -5.65 1.60
C GLY A 49 -7.89 -6.87 1.29
N GLN A 50 -7.46 -7.77 0.41
CA GLN A 50 -8.22 -8.99 0.09
C GLN A 50 -7.95 -10.06 1.16
N PRO A 51 -8.99 -10.60 1.83
CA PRO A 51 -8.81 -11.67 2.79
C PRO A 51 -8.44 -12.99 2.09
N VAL A 52 -7.45 -13.70 2.63
CA VAL A 52 -7.03 -15.03 2.16
C VAL A 52 -7.22 -16.03 3.30
N GLN A 53 -7.97 -17.10 3.08
CA GLN A 53 -8.10 -18.22 4.02
C GLN A 53 -7.98 -19.56 3.32
N VAL A 54 -6.93 -20.32 3.62
CA VAL A 54 -6.62 -21.57 2.95
C VAL A 54 -6.49 -22.69 3.98
N GLY A 55 -7.13 -23.84 3.68
CA GLY A 55 -6.83 -25.09 4.37
C GLY A 55 -5.63 -25.76 3.72
N ALA A 56 -4.66 -26.18 4.51
CA ALA A 56 -3.44 -26.85 4.03
C ALA A 56 -3.02 -27.96 5.01
N VAL A 57 -1.92 -28.64 4.70
CA VAL A 57 -1.32 -29.60 5.64
C VAL A 57 0.09 -29.18 6.04
N THR A 58 0.48 -29.63 7.23
CA THR A 58 1.82 -29.36 7.78
C THR A 58 2.89 -29.95 6.86
N GLY A 59 3.89 -29.16 6.49
CA GLY A 59 4.92 -29.51 5.53
C GLY A 59 4.69 -29.01 4.10
N ASP A 60 3.49 -28.49 3.79
CA ASP A 60 3.23 -27.87 2.48
C ASP A 60 3.99 -26.56 2.31
N TYR A 61 4.32 -26.27 1.05
CA TYR A 61 4.75 -24.94 0.62
C TYR A 61 3.58 -24.22 -0.03
N LEU A 62 3.18 -23.10 0.55
CA LEU A 62 2.06 -22.30 0.07
C LEU A 62 2.58 -21.06 -0.65
N TYR A 63 2.08 -20.83 -1.86
CA TYR A 63 2.51 -19.75 -2.73
C TYR A 63 1.37 -18.80 -3.13
N TRP A 64 1.63 -17.51 -3.00
CA TRP A 64 0.78 -16.43 -3.52
C TRP A 64 1.63 -15.43 -4.30
N GLN A 65 0.99 -14.61 -5.12
CA GLN A 65 1.65 -13.52 -5.82
C GLN A 65 0.83 -12.24 -5.69
N PHE A 66 1.51 -11.09 -5.63
CA PHE A 66 0.88 -9.77 -5.61
C PHE A 66 1.71 -8.79 -6.42
N SER A 67 1.08 -7.75 -6.94
CA SER A 67 1.80 -6.66 -7.59
C SER A 67 2.04 -5.54 -6.60
N ALA A 68 3.20 -4.87 -6.70
CA ALA A 68 3.49 -3.67 -5.95
C ALA A 68 4.08 -2.59 -6.85
N ASP A 69 3.63 -1.36 -6.63
CA ASP A 69 4.02 -0.17 -7.37
C ASP A 69 5.01 0.70 -6.58
N ALA A 70 5.71 1.58 -7.29
CA ALA A 70 6.62 2.54 -6.65
C ALA A 70 5.92 3.36 -5.56
N GLY A 71 6.59 3.56 -4.43
CA GLY A 71 6.06 4.25 -3.26
C GLY A 71 5.32 3.34 -2.28
N GLN A 72 4.89 2.14 -2.67
CA GLN A 72 4.19 1.23 -1.76
C GLN A 72 5.15 0.54 -0.77
N ARG A 73 4.63 0.19 0.41
CA ARG A 73 5.31 -0.62 1.43
C ARG A 73 4.49 -1.87 1.75
N PRO A 74 4.57 -2.91 0.90
CA PRO A 74 3.83 -4.14 1.13
C PRO A 74 4.17 -4.79 2.47
N GLU A 75 3.13 -5.13 3.23
CA GLU A 75 3.22 -5.86 4.49
C GLU A 75 2.32 -7.09 4.45
N LEU A 76 2.95 -8.23 4.70
CA LEU A 76 2.32 -9.53 4.74
C LEU A 76 2.28 -10.01 6.17
N THR A 77 1.10 -10.42 6.62
CA THR A 77 0.92 -11.12 7.89
C THR A 77 0.14 -12.40 7.63
N ALA A 78 0.74 -13.54 7.96
CA ALA A 78 0.08 -14.83 7.93
C ALA A 78 -0.09 -15.34 9.36
N ALA A 79 -1.29 -15.78 9.68
CA ALA A 79 -1.58 -16.48 10.93
C ALA A 79 -1.93 -17.93 10.60
N VAL A 80 -1.10 -18.85 11.09
CA VAL A 80 -1.24 -20.29 10.88
C VAL A 80 -1.89 -20.88 12.13
N THR A 81 -3.13 -21.32 11.99
CA THR A 81 -3.86 -22.04 13.02
C THR A 81 -3.43 -23.50 12.99
N LEU A 82 -2.81 -23.94 14.07
CA LEU A 82 -2.19 -25.25 14.19
C LEU A 82 -3.21 -26.30 14.68
N PRO A 83 -2.99 -27.59 14.39
CA PRO A 83 -3.83 -28.67 14.90
C PRO A 83 -3.90 -28.66 16.43
N ALA A 84 -5.11 -28.79 16.98
CA ALA A 84 -5.31 -28.86 18.43
C ALA A 84 -4.80 -30.20 19.04
N THR A 85 -4.68 -31.25 18.23
CA THR A 85 -4.22 -32.57 18.63
C THR A 85 -3.30 -33.16 17.55
N GLY A 86 -2.49 -34.15 17.92
CA GLY A 86 -1.58 -34.85 17.00
C GLY A 86 -0.17 -34.29 16.93
N ARG A 87 0.06 -33.04 17.35
CA ARG A 87 1.40 -32.46 17.44
C ARG A 87 2.25 -33.11 18.51
N THR A 88 3.47 -33.49 18.15
CA THR A 88 4.43 -34.18 19.03
C THR A 88 5.52 -33.25 19.54
N GLY A 89 5.81 -32.15 18.84
CA GLY A 89 6.86 -31.21 19.20
C GLY A 89 6.69 -29.79 18.65
N ASP A 90 7.75 -29.00 18.77
CA ASP A 90 7.79 -27.62 18.30
C ASP A 90 7.91 -27.56 16.77
N GLU A 91 7.32 -26.53 16.17
CA GLU A 91 7.34 -26.32 14.72
C GLU A 91 7.87 -24.93 14.41
N SER A 92 8.83 -24.84 13.47
CA SER A 92 9.38 -23.57 13.03
C SER A 92 8.82 -23.21 11.66
N TRP A 93 8.39 -21.96 11.53
CA TRP A 93 7.73 -21.44 10.34
C TRP A 93 8.61 -20.40 9.66
N ILE A 94 8.39 -20.17 8.38
CA ILE A 94 9.03 -19.04 7.68
C ILE A 94 8.08 -18.44 6.65
N ILE A 95 8.06 -17.11 6.59
CA ILE A 95 7.50 -16.35 5.47
C ILE A 95 8.60 -15.63 4.70
N GLU A 96 8.57 -15.78 3.39
CA GLU A 96 9.56 -15.20 2.48
C GLU A 96 8.88 -14.52 1.30
N VAL A 97 9.44 -13.39 0.91
CA VAL A 97 8.99 -12.62 -0.25
C VAL A 97 10.10 -12.64 -1.29
N PHE A 98 9.73 -12.89 -2.53
CA PHE A 98 10.64 -12.93 -3.68
C PHE A 98 10.15 -11.95 -4.74
N ASP A 99 11.09 -11.33 -5.47
CA ASP A 99 10.74 -10.54 -6.66
C ASP A 99 10.45 -11.44 -7.88
N GLY A 100 10.12 -10.82 -9.03
CA GLY A 100 9.91 -11.53 -10.29
C GLY A 100 11.13 -12.32 -10.80
N LEU A 101 12.34 -11.97 -10.35
CA LEU A 101 13.59 -12.70 -10.62
C LEU A 101 13.87 -13.78 -9.57
N ARG A 102 12.93 -14.03 -8.66
CA ARG A 102 13.02 -14.98 -7.55
C ARG A 102 14.17 -14.69 -6.59
N ARG A 103 14.57 -13.43 -6.47
CA ARG A 103 15.51 -12.96 -5.45
C ARG A 103 14.74 -12.65 -4.18
N ARG A 104 15.19 -13.21 -3.06
CA ARG A 104 14.58 -12.99 -1.75
C ARG A 104 14.72 -11.53 -1.34
N GLN A 105 13.60 -10.91 -1.01
CA GLN A 105 13.53 -9.54 -0.52
C GLN A 105 13.72 -9.51 0.99
N ALA A 106 14.47 -8.51 1.46
CA ALA A 106 14.66 -8.30 2.89
C ALA A 106 13.41 -7.67 3.52
N CYS A 107 12.97 -8.21 4.65
CA CYS A 107 11.90 -7.63 5.43
C CYS A 107 12.49 -6.67 6.48
N VAL A 108 11.94 -5.47 6.59
CA VAL A 108 12.34 -4.45 7.56
C VAL A 108 11.56 -4.54 8.87
N ALA A 109 10.44 -5.26 8.87
CA ALA A 109 9.65 -5.56 10.05
C ALA A 109 8.85 -6.86 9.87
N GLY A 110 8.24 -7.32 10.96
CA GLY A 110 7.54 -8.59 11.04
C GLY A 110 8.45 -9.73 11.50
N GLU A 111 7.88 -10.68 12.25
CA GLU A 111 8.60 -11.87 12.68
C GLU A 111 8.59 -12.90 11.54
N GLN A 112 9.74 -13.07 10.89
CA GLN A 112 9.82 -13.89 9.67
C GLN A 112 9.88 -15.38 9.95
N SER A 113 10.43 -15.79 11.11
CA SER A 113 10.74 -17.17 11.41
C SER A 113 10.49 -17.57 12.87
N PRO A 114 9.24 -17.46 13.35
CA PRO A 114 8.86 -17.85 14.70
C PRO A 114 8.91 -19.37 14.88
N VAL A 115 9.05 -19.78 16.14
CA VAL A 115 8.90 -21.17 16.58
C VAL A 115 7.60 -21.28 17.38
N ALA A 116 6.72 -22.16 16.93
CA ALA A 116 5.49 -22.51 17.61
C ALA A 116 5.74 -23.67 18.57
N ALA A 117 5.59 -23.43 19.87
CA ALA A 117 5.62 -24.49 20.87
C ALA A 117 4.59 -25.58 20.54
N ARG A 118 4.84 -26.81 21.02
CA ARG A 118 3.93 -27.95 20.82
C ARG A 118 2.45 -27.66 21.13
N ASP A 119 2.18 -26.90 22.18
CA ASP A 119 0.84 -26.55 22.67
C ASP A 119 0.30 -25.23 22.09
N ALA A 120 1.06 -24.55 21.25
CA ALA A 120 0.61 -23.34 20.57
C ALA A 120 -0.55 -23.64 19.61
N ALA A 121 -1.66 -22.92 19.78
CA ALA A 121 -2.81 -23.03 18.90
C ALA A 121 -2.64 -22.27 17.57
N GLN A 122 -1.77 -21.26 17.55
CA GLN A 122 -1.54 -20.40 16.41
C GLN A 122 -0.11 -19.85 16.41
N VAL A 123 0.42 -19.61 15.22
CA VAL A 123 1.67 -18.88 15.01
C VAL A 123 1.46 -17.77 13.99
N THR A 124 1.99 -16.59 14.27
CA THR A 124 1.91 -15.43 13.39
C THR A 124 3.28 -15.17 12.79
N VAL A 125 3.34 -15.10 11.47
CA VAL A 125 4.52 -14.81 10.66
C VAL A 125 4.27 -13.53 9.88
N GLY A 126 5.26 -12.64 9.84
CA GLY A 126 5.14 -11.35 9.19
C GLY A 126 6.37 -10.98 8.37
N CYS A 127 6.13 -10.28 7.26
CA CYS A 127 7.16 -9.62 6.48
C CYS A 127 6.64 -8.31 5.90
N ARG A 128 7.22 -7.19 6.34
CA ARG A 128 7.10 -5.90 5.66
C ARG A 128 8.36 -5.64 4.88
N ILE A 129 8.26 -5.47 3.56
CA ILE A 129 9.42 -5.15 2.72
C ILE A 129 9.76 -3.65 2.79
N ARG A 130 10.93 -3.28 2.27
CA ARG A 130 11.27 -1.86 2.06
C ARG A 130 10.27 -1.23 1.08
N GLN A 131 10.21 0.10 1.10
CA GLN A 131 9.44 0.83 0.11
C GLN A 131 9.92 0.48 -1.30
N VAL A 132 8.97 0.14 -2.17
CA VAL A 132 9.25 -0.12 -3.57
C VAL A 132 9.69 1.17 -4.24
N ARG A 133 10.84 1.14 -4.91
CA ARG A 133 11.42 2.30 -5.58
C ARG A 133 11.16 2.24 -7.08
N SER A 134 11.05 3.38 -7.76
CA SER A 134 10.91 3.44 -9.22
C SER A 134 12.23 3.19 -9.96
N TRP A 135 13.35 3.20 -9.24
CA TRP A 135 14.69 2.93 -9.76
C TRP A 135 15.59 2.34 -8.67
N ALA A 136 16.65 1.64 -9.09
CA ALA A 136 17.72 1.12 -8.22
C ALA A 136 19.06 1.19 -8.97
N GLU A 137 20.17 1.35 -8.26
CA GLU A 137 21.48 1.17 -8.86
C GLU A 137 21.76 -0.32 -9.12
N PRO A 138 22.66 -0.69 -10.05
CA PRO A 138 22.92 -2.10 -10.38
C PRO A 138 23.36 -2.98 -9.20
N GLN A 139 23.89 -2.35 -8.15
CA GLN A 139 24.39 -2.99 -6.94
C GLN A 139 23.39 -2.95 -5.77
N ASP A 140 22.26 -2.26 -5.92
CA ASP A 140 21.24 -2.15 -4.88
C ASP A 140 20.27 -3.33 -4.94
N GLY A 141 19.97 -3.88 -3.76
CA GLY A 141 18.92 -4.89 -3.57
C GLY A 141 17.56 -4.29 -3.25
N ASP A 142 17.30 -3.05 -3.67
CA ASP A 142 16.06 -2.35 -3.37
C ASP A 142 14.87 -2.95 -4.15
N PRO A 143 13.67 -3.04 -3.54
CA PRO A 143 12.50 -3.57 -4.23
C PRO A 143 12.08 -2.65 -5.37
N LEU A 144 11.81 -3.22 -6.55
CA LEU A 144 11.38 -2.52 -7.77
C LEU A 144 9.91 -2.82 -8.13
N PRO A 145 9.24 -2.00 -8.95
CA PRO A 145 7.83 -2.21 -9.25
C PRO A 145 7.65 -3.48 -10.07
N GLY A 146 6.64 -4.27 -9.74
CA GLY A 146 6.38 -5.53 -10.42
C GLY A 146 5.66 -6.55 -9.55
N THR A 147 5.73 -7.82 -9.97
CA THR A 147 5.11 -8.94 -9.26
C THR A 147 6.08 -9.54 -8.24
N TYR A 148 5.57 -9.71 -7.03
CA TYR A 148 6.23 -10.36 -5.92
C TYR A 148 5.54 -11.68 -5.61
N TYR A 149 6.32 -12.63 -5.12
CA TYR A 149 5.87 -13.96 -4.73
C TYR A 149 6.09 -14.16 -3.24
N VAL A 150 5.07 -14.69 -2.57
CA VAL A 150 5.10 -15.03 -1.16
C VAL A 150 5.19 -16.53 -1.03
N ARG A 151 6.10 -17.00 -0.20
CA ARG A 151 6.21 -18.40 0.21
C ARG A 151 6.03 -18.49 1.71
N LEU A 152 5.11 -19.35 2.14
CA LEU A 152 4.94 -19.76 3.53
C LEU A 152 5.21 -21.26 3.63
N SER A 153 6.04 -21.65 4.59
CA SER A 153 6.38 -23.06 4.83
C SER A 153 6.88 -23.30 6.24
N SER A 154 6.76 -24.53 6.73
CA SER A 154 7.47 -24.99 7.93
C SER A 154 8.91 -25.40 7.58
N THR A 155 9.90 -24.97 8.36
CA THR A 155 11.33 -25.25 8.11
C THR A 155 11.89 -26.40 8.95
N ARG A 156 11.37 -26.58 10.18
CA ARG A 156 11.64 -27.74 11.03
C ARG A 156 10.34 -28.13 11.71
N THR A 157 9.96 -29.38 11.50
CA THR A 157 8.75 -30.01 12.01
C THR A 157 9.09 -31.47 12.31
N PRO A 158 8.58 -32.07 13.40
CA PRO A 158 8.69 -33.51 13.60
C PRO A 158 8.10 -34.29 12.42
N GLU A 159 8.77 -35.34 11.97
CA GLU A 159 8.33 -36.12 10.80
C GLU A 159 6.92 -36.72 10.98
N THR A 160 6.56 -37.05 12.23
CA THR A 160 5.24 -37.58 12.58
C THR A 160 4.11 -36.55 12.49
N ASP A 161 4.46 -35.25 12.47
CA ASP A 161 3.50 -34.15 12.47
C ASP A 161 3.20 -33.67 11.03
N LEU A 162 3.96 -34.17 10.05
CA LEU A 162 3.72 -33.91 8.62
C LEU A 162 2.35 -34.45 8.19
N GLY A 163 1.65 -33.69 7.35
CA GLY A 163 0.32 -34.05 6.87
C GLY A 163 -0.83 -33.71 7.82
N LEU A 164 -0.56 -33.21 9.03
CA LEU A 164 -1.61 -32.74 9.93
C LEU A 164 -2.33 -31.51 9.33
N PRO A 165 -3.66 -31.44 9.42
CA PRO A 165 -4.45 -30.37 8.81
C PRO A 165 -4.30 -29.05 9.57
N LEU A 166 -4.12 -27.96 8.84
CA LEU A 166 -4.00 -26.61 9.38
C LEU A 166 -4.81 -25.61 8.57
N LYS A 167 -4.95 -24.39 9.11
CA LYS A 167 -5.58 -23.27 8.42
C LYS A 167 -4.65 -22.08 8.41
N VAL A 168 -4.52 -21.43 7.26
CA VAL A 168 -3.74 -20.20 7.11
C VAL A 168 -4.68 -19.05 6.77
N SER A 169 -4.60 -17.97 7.53
CA SER A 169 -5.15 -16.68 7.15
C SER A 169 -4.03 -15.72 6.78
N LEU A 170 -4.04 -15.19 5.57
CA LEU A 170 -3.04 -14.23 5.10
C LEU A 170 -3.72 -12.87 4.86
N THR A 171 -3.04 -11.81 5.26
CA THR A 171 -3.42 -10.42 5.01
C THR A 171 -2.25 -9.70 4.35
N LEU A 172 -2.56 -8.98 3.29
CA LEU A 172 -1.63 -8.11 2.57
C LEU A 172 -2.13 -6.66 2.68
N THR A 173 -1.29 -5.77 3.17
CA THR A 173 -1.47 -4.32 3.04
C THR A 173 -0.39 -3.77 2.13
N ALA A 174 -0.66 -2.64 1.47
CA ALA A 174 0.27 -1.99 0.55
C ALA A 174 0.15 -0.49 0.72
N ASP A 175 0.43 -0.02 1.93
CA ASP A 175 0.33 1.40 2.25
C ASP A 175 1.32 2.19 1.38
N SER A 176 0.85 3.29 0.81
CA SER A 176 1.74 4.26 0.20
C SER A 176 2.58 4.91 1.29
N GLY A 177 3.90 4.79 1.17
CA GLY A 177 4.81 5.56 2.00
C GLY A 177 4.64 7.05 1.77
N ASP A 178 5.08 7.86 2.74
CA ASP A 178 5.25 9.29 2.54
C ASP A 178 6.14 9.49 1.30
N LEU A 179 5.65 10.26 0.33
CA LEU A 179 6.26 10.44 -0.99
C LEU A 179 7.61 11.13 -0.82
N ASP A 180 8.67 10.36 -0.58
CA ASP A 180 10.01 10.85 -0.79
C ASP A 180 10.14 11.12 -2.29
N THR A 181 10.49 12.36 -2.64
CA THR A 181 10.45 12.91 -4.01
C THR A 181 11.36 12.18 -5.01
N ASP A 182 12.15 11.21 -4.56
CA ASP A 182 13.03 10.38 -5.40
C ASP A 182 12.26 9.31 -6.18
N GLN A 183 10.94 9.22 -5.99
CA GLN A 183 10.08 8.29 -6.69
C GLN A 183 9.44 8.98 -7.90
N GLY A 184 10.19 9.04 -9.00
CA GLY A 184 9.63 9.49 -10.28
C GLY A 184 8.45 8.60 -10.70
N THR A 185 7.34 9.22 -11.10
CA THR A 185 6.18 8.53 -11.67
C THR A 185 6.49 8.13 -13.10
N LEU A 186 6.37 6.84 -13.41
CA LEU A 186 6.53 6.37 -14.79
C LEU A 186 5.31 6.82 -15.61
N ALA A 187 5.51 7.67 -16.61
CA ALA A 187 4.44 8.14 -17.49
C ALA A 187 3.78 7.00 -18.30
N GLN A 188 4.48 5.86 -18.46
CA GLN A 188 3.96 4.66 -19.09
C GLN A 188 4.60 3.43 -18.42
N PRO A 189 3.84 2.32 -18.21
CA PRO A 189 4.39 1.09 -17.65
C PRO A 189 5.59 0.60 -18.47
N LEU A 190 6.72 0.30 -17.80
CA LEU A 190 7.90 -0.30 -18.42
C LEU A 190 7.72 -1.78 -18.78
N VAL A 191 6.50 -2.31 -18.63
CA VAL A 191 6.17 -3.67 -19.02
C VAL A 191 6.07 -3.72 -20.55
N PRO A 192 6.96 -4.45 -21.25
CA PRO A 192 6.76 -4.67 -22.67
C PRO A 192 5.41 -5.36 -22.88
N ASP A 193 4.59 -4.86 -23.83
CA ASP A 193 3.31 -5.46 -24.21
C ASP A 193 3.55 -6.91 -24.67
N ASN A 194 3.36 -7.86 -23.76
CA ASN A 194 3.62 -9.26 -24.00
C ASN A 194 2.34 -9.92 -24.51
N ARG A 195 2.11 -9.87 -25.83
CA ARG A 195 1.12 -10.74 -26.50
C ARG A 195 1.78 -12.05 -26.94
N PRO A 196 1.75 -13.12 -26.13
CA PRO A 196 2.36 -14.39 -26.49
C PRO A 196 1.69 -14.96 -27.76
N GLY A 197 2.50 -15.30 -28.77
CA GLY A 197 2.04 -15.96 -30.00
C GLY A 197 1.79 -15.03 -31.19
N THR A 198 1.95 -13.71 -31.05
CA THR A 198 1.81 -12.77 -32.17
C THR A 198 3.14 -12.07 -32.47
N VAL A 199 3.59 -12.11 -33.72
CA VAL A 199 4.70 -11.25 -34.18
C VAL A 199 4.18 -9.82 -34.23
N LEU A 200 4.68 -8.95 -33.36
CA LEU A 200 4.40 -7.52 -33.40
C LEU A 200 5.04 -6.94 -34.68
N THR A 201 4.23 -6.73 -35.71
CA THR A 201 4.67 -6.11 -36.99
C THR A 201 4.69 -4.58 -36.91
N THR A 202 4.17 -4.01 -35.84
CA THR A 202 4.27 -2.58 -35.54
C THR A 202 5.61 -2.33 -34.85
N PRO A 203 6.47 -1.44 -35.37
CA PRO A 203 7.65 -0.99 -34.65
C PRO A 203 7.25 -0.49 -33.27
N ALA A 204 8.08 -0.77 -32.25
CA ALA A 204 7.92 -0.15 -30.94
C ALA A 204 7.68 1.36 -31.13
N PRO A 205 6.68 1.97 -30.46
CA PRO A 205 6.41 3.39 -30.64
C PRO A 205 7.69 4.14 -30.28
N SER A 206 8.35 4.68 -31.31
CA SER A 206 9.40 5.67 -31.10
C SER A 206 8.73 6.82 -30.38
N ALA A 207 9.32 7.27 -29.28
CA ALA A 207 8.79 8.36 -28.45
C ALA A 207 8.50 9.58 -29.32
N THR A 208 7.26 9.71 -29.79
CA THR A 208 6.73 10.95 -30.30
C THR A 208 6.39 11.80 -29.09
N PRO A 209 6.89 13.04 -29.00
CA PRO A 209 6.45 13.94 -27.95
C PRO A 209 4.92 14.08 -28.07
N SER A 210 4.24 13.74 -26.98
CA SER A 210 2.78 13.80 -26.90
C SER A 210 2.30 15.20 -27.31
N ALA A 211 1.30 15.22 -28.19
CA ALA A 211 0.59 16.44 -28.54
C ALA A 211 0.04 17.08 -27.25
N ALA A 212 0.28 18.37 -27.10
CA ALA A 212 -0.17 19.16 -25.97
C ALA A 212 -1.68 18.97 -25.76
N ALA A 213 -2.04 18.37 -24.63
CA ALA A 213 -3.41 18.30 -24.17
C ALA A 213 -3.91 19.72 -23.86
N ASP A 214 -5.19 19.94 -24.15
CA ASP A 214 -5.89 21.21 -24.01
C ASP A 214 -5.61 21.90 -22.68
N SER A 215 -5.20 23.16 -22.78
CA SER A 215 -4.89 24.07 -21.67
C SER A 215 -6.14 24.44 -20.88
N THR A 216 -6.62 23.51 -20.05
CA THR A 216 -7.35 23.85 -18.83
C THR A 216 -6.29 24.21 -17.79
N PHE A 217 -6.51 25.26 -16.99
CA PHE A 217 -5.58 25.74 -15.96
C PHE A 217 -5.19 24.59 -15.01
N SER A 218 -4.13 23.84 -15.33
CA SER A 218 -3.67 22.73 -14.52
C SER A 218 -2.79 23.29 -13.41
N ALA A 219 -3.05 22.84 -12.19
CA ALA A 219 -2.23 23.11 -11.04
C ALA A 219 -0.88 22.35 -11.11
N ASP A 220 -0.43 21.93 -12.29
CA ASP A 220 0.81 21.14 -12.48
C ASP A 220 2.08 21.91 -12.09
N TRP A 221 1.97 23.23 -11.91
CA TRP A 221 3.05 24.07 -11.38
C TRP A 221 3.07 24.12 -9.84
N LEU A 222 2.01 23.67 -9.18
CA LEU A 222 1.96 23.56 -7.72
C LEU A 222 2.61 22.23 -7.33
N PRO A 223 3.63 22.26 -6.45
CA PRO A 223 4.25 21.03 -5.98
C PRO A 223 3.24 20.21 -5.18
N ASP A 224 3.33 18.88 -5.27
CA ASP A 224 2.58 18.00 -4.37
C ASP A 224 2.94 18.33 -2.92
N PHE A 225 1.92 18.66 -2.13
CA PHE A 225 2.08 19.05 -0.72
C PHE A 225 2.40 17.83 0.14
N SER A 226 3.67 17.40 0.14
CA SER A 226 4.16 16.28 0.96
C SER A 226 4.37 16.65 2.43
N GLY A 227 4.64 15.65 3.28
CA GLY A 227 4.95 15.85 4.71
C GLY A 227 6.10 16.84 4.98
N ARG A 228 7.01 17.02 4.01
CA ARG A 228 8.10 18.01 4.10
C ARG A 228 7.58 19.46 4.07
N TRP A 229 6.53 19.75 3.30
CA TRP A 229 5.92 21.08 3.29
C TRP A 229 5.27 21.39 4.63
N PHE A 230 4.63 20.40 5.26
CA PHE A 230 4.07 20.57 6.60
C PHE A 230 5.17 20.91 7.62
N TRP A 231 6.29 20.18 7.58
CA TRP A 231 7.44 20.46 8.46
C TRP A 231 8.11 21.81 8.16
N THR A 232 8.27 22.17 6.89
CA THR A 232 8.96 23.42 6.50
C THR A 232 8.08 24.64 6.79
N ALA A 233 6.81 24.58 6.42
CA ALA A 233 5.86 25.66 6.70
C ALA A 233 5.58 25.76 8.21
N GLY A 234 5.37 24.63 8.89
CA GLY A 234 5.18 24.58 10.34
C GLY A 234 6.39 25.13 11.10
N GLY A 235 7.61 24.73 10.71
CA GLY A 235 8.86 25.25 11.26
C GLY A 235 9.04 26.75 11.00
N GLY A 236 8.71 27.22 9.80
CA GLY A 236 8.76 28.63 9.44
C GLY A 236 7.79 29.49 10.27
N ILE A 237 6.55 29.01 10.48
CA ILE A 237 5.56 29.66 11.34
C ILE A 237 6.07 29.70 12.79
N LEU A 238 6.60 28.58 13.30
CA LEU A 238 7.14 28.51 14.66
C LEU A 238 8.32 29.47 14.87
N ALA A 239 9.21 29.57 13.89
CA ALA A 239 10.34 30.50 13.88
C ALA A 239 9.87 31.97 13.84
N ALA A 240 8.85 32.28 13.03
CA ALA A 240 8.27 33.61 12.99
C ALA A 240 7.64 34.00 14.32
N LEU A 241 6.88 33.09 14.95
CA LEU A 241 6.24 33.32 16.24
C LEU A 241 7.26 33.54 17.37
N THR A 242 8.31 32.71 17.41
CA THR A 242 9.39 32.88 18.39
C THR A 242 10.16 34.18 18.16
N GLY A 243 10.42 34.56 16.91
CA GLY A 243 11.02 35.85 16.57
C GLY A 243 10.15 37.05 16.99
N LEU A 244 8.84 36.99 16.74
CA LEU A 244 7.89 38.03 17.12
C LEU A 244 7.76 38.15 18.65
N PHE A 245 7.74 37.02 19.35
CA PHE A 245 7.71 36.97 20.81
C PHE A 245 9.00 37.57 21.41
N GLY A 246 10.17 37.16 20.93
CA GLY A 246 11.46 37.72 21.35
C GLY A 246 11.56 39.23 21.06
N PHE A 247 11.06 39.68 19.92
CA PHE A 247 10.96 41.11 19.60
C PHE A 247 10.04 41.86 20.56
N SER A 248 8.93 41.26 20.97
CA SER A 248 7.99 41.88 21.93
C SER A 248 8.60 42.05 23.33
N LEU A 249 9.43 41.10 23.78
CA LEU A 249 10.13 41.18 25.07
C LEU A 249 11.26 42.22 25.07
N THR A 250 11.97 42.36 23.95
CA THR A 250 13.10 43.30 23.83
C THR A 250 12.66 44.73 23.55
N ARG A 251 11.45 44.93 23.03
CA ARG A 251 10.88 46.26 22.81
C ARG A 251 10.45 46.88 24.14
N ARG A 252 11.34 47.65 24.77
CA ARG A 252 11.01 48.52 25.92
C ARG A 252 9.80 49.40 25.55
N ARG A 253 8.69 49.26 26.30
CA ARG A 253 7.60 50.24 26.27
C ARG A 253 8.19 51.59 26.66
N ARG A 254 8.27 52.53 25.72
CA ARG A 254 8.39 53.94 26.08
C ARG A 254 7.07 54.33 26.74
N LEU A 255 6.98 54.10 28.05
CA LEU A 255 5.99 54.76 28.89
C LEU A 255 6.33 56.26 28.82
N ARG A 256 5.44 57.02 28.18
CA ARG A 256 5.38 58.47 28.30
C ARG A 256 4.72 58.83 29.61
#